data_AF-A0A6D2G724-F1
#
_entry.id   AF-A0A6D2G724-F1
#
_cell.length_a   1.000
_cell.length_b   1.000
_cell.length_c   1.000
_cell.angle_alpha   90.00
_cell.angle_beta   90.00
_cell.angle_gamma   90.00
#
_symmetry.space_group_name_H-M   'P 1'
#
loop_
_entity.id
_entity.type
_entity.pdbx_description
1 polymer ?
#
loop_
_entity_poly.entity_id
_entity_poly.type
_entity_poly.pdbx_seq_one_letter_code
_entity_poly.pdbx_strand_id
1 'polypeptide(L)'
;MARDVAAKTGDSVLPVMVSYTCNLSLGDVENIIDDPERHQFSFANFIQALQMAQAMKDDEHPVPAGFIVNPDYLGECQKYGFSPDYAIPVRQPLAKALAHHGVDIAVPASITDTLKGYIKGVNWLVRVVAPDVVLGWQVNLWSVGGSQWVYNDFTYDDVFDAVDGTKKKMTINPTLAGKLTAEYALLVGVFEDIEYTTANGVAAVAKGADFMAADRYEADDFTARAYKNGYCYSPFEWDRTFDFCAALSCYLRQPVLPWQVPASRLATVSEPVGALEEKFWGTGGSYLMGHAEIGSAVEAINADLLDIEFLDVHASMMGKNPRELFQRHEWDFTEPKYVDFPSRGIFHVQVGGGATTGVVSAVNNNSSRWMRAKLAAYRDNPLKFEE
;
A
#
# COMPACT_ATOMS: atom_id res chain seq x y z
N MET A 1 18.08 13.38 6.29
CA MET A 1 17.22 12.49 7.11
C MET A 1 17.61 11.02 7.00
N ALA A 2 17.42 10.32 5.88
CA ALA A 2 17.74 8.87 5.81
C ALA A 2 19.19 8.53 6.17
N ARG A 3 20.14 9.28 5.62
CA ARG A 3 21.58 9.16 5.97
C ARG A 3 21.87 9.45 7.44
N ASP A 4 21.16 10.41 8.04
CA ASP A 4 21.31 10.72 9.47
C ASP A 4 20.75 9.59 10.35
N VAL A 5 19.70 8.90 9.90
CA VAL A 5 19.16 7.72 10.57
C VAL A 5 20.15 6.57 10.45
N ALA A 6 20.63 6.27 9.24
CA ALA A 6 21.64 5.24 9.00
C ALA A 6 22.89 5.43 9.86
N ALA A 7 23.42 6.66 9.92
CA ALA A 7 24.58 6.98 10.77
C ALA A 7 24.33 6.79 12.27
N LYS A 8 23.08 6.94 12.74
CA LYS A 8 22.71 6.75 14.15
C LYS A 8 22.42 5.30 14.50
N THR A 9 21.85 4.53 13.57
CA THR A 9 21.45 3.13 13.82
C THR A 9 22.52 2.13 13.41
N GLY A 10 23.46 2.53 12.54
CA GLY A 10 24.43 1.64 11.91
C GLY A 10 23.81 0.72 10.84
N ASP A 11 22.57 0.99 10.41
CA ASP A 11 21.86 0.19 9.42
C ASP A 11 21.77 0.89 8.06
N SER A 12 21.64 0.10 6.99
CA SER A 12 21.21 0.60 5.70
C SER A 12 19.76 1.09 5.78
N VAL A 13 19.51 2.33 5.35
CA VAL A 13 18.17 2.94 5.34
C VAL A 13 17.83 3.38 3.92
N LEU A 14 16.80 2.76 3.33
CA LEU A 14 16.23 3.18 2.05
C LEU A 14 15.07 4.15 2.29
N PRO A 15 15.17 5.44 1.90
CA PRO A 15 14.01 6.33 1.93
C PRO A 15 13.00 5.90 0.86
N VAL A 16 11.73 5.75 1.26
CA VAL A 16 10.61 5.53 0.34
C VAL A 16 9.71 6.77 0.35
N MET A 17 9.45 7.34 -0.82
CA MET A 17 8.58 8.50 -0.99
C MET A 17 7.28 8.09 -1.67
N VAL A 18 6.21 8.83 -1.37
CA VAL A 18 4.93 8.72 -2.06
C VAL A 18 4.82 9.87 -3.05
N SER A 19 4.53 9.56 -4.31
CA SER A 19 4.37 10.58 -5.36
C SER A 19 2.99 10.47 -5.98
N TYR A 20 2.26 11.58 -5.99
CA TYR A 20 0.99 11.69 -6.70
C TYR A 20 1.22 12.42 -8.02
N THR A 21 1.54 11.69 -9.08
CA THR A 21 1.53 12.24 -10.43
C THR A 21 0.11 12.48 -10.95
N CYS A 22 -0.87 11.78 -10.37
CA CYS A 22 -2.30 12.04 -10.48
C CYS A 22 -2.98 11.53 -9.20
N ASN A 23 -3.73 12.41 -8.52
CA ASN A 23 -4.36 12.10 -7.24
C ASN A 23 -5.87 11.88 -7.42
N LEU A 24 -6.32 10.63 -7.36
CA LEU A 24 -7.73 10.29 -7.46
C LEU A 24 -8.39 10.09 -6.08
N SER A 25 -7.66 10.31 -4.99
CA SER A 25 -8.25 10.33 -3.65
C SER A 25 -9.39 11.36 -3.59
N LEU A 26 -10.44 11.04 -2.84
CA LEU A 26 -11.64 11.88 -2.60
C LEU A 26 -12.65 11.96 -3.76
N GLY A 27 -12.45 11.23 -4.87
CA GLY A 27 -13.53 10.87 -5.79
C GLY A 27 -13.83 11.85 -6.94
N ASP A 28 -13.02 12.88 -7.18
CA ASP A 28 -13.14 13.75 -8.37
C ASP A 28 -12.42 13.16 -9.59
N VAL A 29 -12.75 11.90 -9.91
CA VAL A 29 -11.93 11.04 -10.78
C VAL A 29 -11.83 11.59 -12.21
N GLU A 30 -12.96 11.80 -12.87
CA GLU A 30 -13.02 12.20 -14.28
C GLU A 30 -12.40 13.58 -14.52
N ASN A 31 -12.63 14.55 -13.63
CA ASN A 31 -12.07 15.89 -13.82
C ASN A 31 -10.54 15.91 -13.60
N ILE A 32 -10.02 15.11 -12.67
CA ILE A 32 -8.59 15.10 -12.39
C ILE A 32 -7.83 14.33 -13.46
N ILE A 33 -8.35 13.19 -13.91
CA ILE A 33 -7.68 12.34 -14.91
C ILE A 33 -7.64 12.97 -16.30
N ASP A 34 -8.57 13.88 -16.60
CA ASP A 34 -8.64 14.59 -17.90
C ASP A 34 -7.90 15.93 -17.91
N ASP A 35 -7.23 16.33 -16.82
CA ASP A 35 -6.59 17.65 -16.68
C ASP A 35 -5.11 17.67 -17.17
N PRO A 36 -4.82 18.18 -18.39
CA PRO A 36 -3.47 18.19 -18.93
C PRO A 36 -2.52 19.13 -18.19
N GLU A 37 -3.03 20.19 -17.56
CA GLU A 37 -2.22 21.17 -16.84
C GLU A 37 -1.74 20.57 -15.51
N ARG A 38 -2.64 19.90 -14.78
CA ARG A 38 -2.26 19.12 -13.59
C ARG A 38 -1.24 18.06 -13.92
N HIS A 39 -1.44 17.29 -14.99
CA HIS A 39 -0.45 16.29 -15.40
C HIS A 39 0.92 16.90 -15.67
N GLN A 40 0.98 18.04 -16.35
CA GLN A 40 2.26 18.70 -16.64
C GLN A 40 2.98 19.08 -15.33
N PHE A 41 2.30 19.71 -14.39
CA PHE A 41 2.90 20.13 -13.12
C PHE A 41 3.29 18.94 -12.24
N SER A 42 2.44 17.93 -12.18
CA SER A 42 2.71 16.72 -11.40
C SER A 42 3.88 15.92 -11.97
N PHE A 43 3.99 15.81 -13.30
CA PHE A 43 5.20 15.23 -13.94
C PHE A 43 6.45 16.05 -13.63
N ALA A 44 6.39 17.39 -13.70
CA ALA A 44 7.54 18.24 -13.40
C ALA A 44 8.00 18.05 -11.95
N ASN A 45 7.09 18.11 -10.98
CA ASN A 45 7.39 17.84 -9.57
C ASN A 45 8.01 16.45 -9.36
N PHE A 46 7.52 15.43 -10.08
CA PHE A 46 8.06 14.10 -9.97
C PHE A 46 9.46 13.98 -10.59
N ILE A 47 9.72 14.60 -11.74
CA ILE A 47 11.07 14.68 -12.32
C ILE A 47 12.04 15.32 -11.34
N GLN A 48 11.65 16.41 -10.69
CA GLN A 48 12.49 17.07 -9.68
C GLN A 48 12.86 16.11 -8.54
N ALA A 49 11.89 15.36 -8.02
CA ALA A 49 12.11 14.38 -6.95
C ALA A 49 13.02 13.22 -7.40
N LEU A 50 12.82 12.73 -8.63
CA LEU A 50 13.64 11.67 -9.22
C LEU A 50 15.10 12.13 -9.42
N GLN A 51 15.32 13.32 -9.98
CA GLN A 51 16.67 13.90 -10.13
C GLN A 51 17.37 14.06 -8.78
N MET A 52 16.64 14.53 -7.75
CA MET A 52 17.17 14.64 -6.40
C MET A 52 17.54 13.26 -5.82
N ALA A 53 16.69 12.25 -5.98
CA ALA A 53 16.97 10.89 -5.52
C ALA A 53 18.19 10.29 -6.23
N GLN A 54 18.25 10.38 -7.56
CA GLN A 54 19.36 9.85 -8.36
C GLN A 54 20.70 10.49 -8.00
N ALA A 55 20.71 11.80 -7.71
CA ALA A 55 21.92 12.52 -7.27
C ALA A 55 22.45 12.07 -5.91
N MET A 56 21.64 11.36 -5.12
CA MET A 56 22.03 10.82 -3.81
C MET A 56 22.61 9.40 -3.88
N LYS A 57 22.80 8.84 -5.08
CA LYS A 57 23.49 7.56 -5.26
C LYS A 57 24.98 7.69 -4.94
N ASP A 58 25.49 6.70 -4.23
CA ASP A 58 26.92 6.47 -4.00
C ASP A 58 27.17 4.97 -3.83
N ASP A 59 28.43 4.58 -3.59
CA ASP A 59 28.82 3.16 -3.49
C ASP A 59 28.15 2.43 -2.30
N GLU A 60 27.81 3.15 -1.24
CA GLU A 60 27.12 2.60 -0.07
C GLU A 60 25.59 2.57 -0.25
N HIS A 61 25.07 3.40 -1.16
CA HIS A 61 23.64 3.55 -1.47
C HIS A 61 23.39 3.38 -2.97
N PRO A 62 23.64 2.17 -3.54
CA PRO A 62 23.47 1.93 -4.97
C PRO A 62 22.01 2.07 -5.43
N VAL A 63 21.06 1.86 -4.51
CA VAL A 63 19.64 2.21 -4.65
C VAL A 63 19.38 3.40 -3.73
N PRO A 64 19.33 4.65 -4.25
CA PRO A 64 19.31 5.83 -3.39
C PRO A 64 17.94 6.10 -2.78
N ALA A 65 16.87 5.58 -3.38
CA ALA A 65 15.51 5.76 -2.88
C ALA A 65 14.50 4.78 -3.53
N GLY A 66 13.30 4.71 -2.96
CA GLY A 66 12.13 4.06 -3.55
C GLY A 66 10.95 5.02 -3.71
N PHE A 67 10.09 4.79 -4.70
CA PHE A 67 8.87 5.55 -4.91
C PHE A 67 7.66 4.64 -4.97
N ILE A 68 6.61 4.97 -4.23
CA ILE A 68 5.26 4.43 -4.43
C ILE A 68 4.44 5.51 -5.13
N VAL A 69 3.94 5.22 -6.33
CA VAL A 69 3.25 6.21 -7.15
C VAL A 69 1.74 6.04 -7.15
N ASN A 70 1.07 7.19 -7.24
CA ASN A 70 -0.36 7.35 -7.47
C ASN A 70 -1.26 6.48 -6.57
N PRO A 71 -1.19 6.64 -5.24
CA PRO A 71 -2.19 6.06 -4.37
C PRO A 71 -3.62 6.38 -4.82
N ASP A 72 -4.53 5.42 -4.63
CA ASP A 72 -5.93 5.38 -5.09
C ASP A 72 -6.12 5.33 -6.62
N TYR A 73 -5.09 5.59 -7.42
CA TYR A 73 -5.28 5.76 -8.86
C TYR A 73 -5.76 4.47 -9.54
N LEU A 74 -5.06 3.34 -9.34
CA LEU A 74 -5.45 2.08 -9.96
C LEU A 74 -6.80 1.57 -9.43
N GLY A 75 -7.06 1.73 -8.13
CA GLY A 75 -8.30 1.29 -7.50
C GLY A 75 -9.51 2.08 -7.98
N GLU A 76 -9.40 3.41 -8.11
CA GLU A 76 -10.47 4.23 -8.67
C GLU A 76 -10.69 3.94 -10.16
N CYS A 77 -9.63 3.87 -10.98
CA CYS A 77 -9.76 3.51 -12.40
C CYS A 77 -10.45 2.15 -12.59
N GLN A 78 -10.14 1.15 -11.75
CA GLN A 78 -10.79 -0.15 -11.76
C GLN A 78 -12.28 -0.05 -11.40
N LYS A 79 -12.63 0.67 -10.32
CA LYS A 79 -14.03 0.87 -9.91
C LYS A 79 -14.85 1.61 -10.97
N TYR A 80 -14.25 2.56 -11.68
CA TYR A 80 -14.91 3.26 -12.79
C TYR A 80 -15.00 2.39 -14.05
N GLY A 81 -14.21 1.32 -14.14
CA GLY A 81 -14.17 0.42 -15.29
C GLY A 81 -13.46 1.02 -16.50
N PHE A 82 -12.47 1.90 -16.25
CA PHE A 82 -11.68 2.47 -17.33
C PHE A 82 -10.83 1.39 -17.99
N SER A 83 -10.96 1.28 -19.32
CA SER A 83 -10.17 0.38 -20.14
C SER A 83 -8.77 0.95 -20.39
N PRO A 84 -7.80 0.14 -20.85
CA PRO A 84 -6.47 0.60 -21.25
C PRO A 84 -6.45 1.78 -22.24
N ASP A 85 -7.48 1.85 -23.08
CA ASP A 85 -7.62 2.84 -24.16
C ASP A 85 -8.45 4.06 -23.73
N TYR A 86 -8.90 4.13 -22.48
CA TYR A 86 -9.55 5.32 -21.93
C TYR A 86 -8.65 6.54 -22.16
N ALA A 87 -9.19 7.59 -22.77
CA ALA A 87 -8.41 8.75 -23.19
C ALA A 87 -7.86 9.51 -21.97
N ILE A 88 -6.56 9.83 -21.98
CA ILE A 88 -5.91 10.62 -20.94
C ILE A 88 -4.87 11.52 -21.62
N PRO A 89 -4.80 12.82 -21.33
CA PRO A 89 -3.72 13.66 -21.86
C PRO A 89 -2.37 13.32 -21.18
N VAL A 90 -1.43 12.76 -21.95
CA VAL A 90 -0.13 12.28 -21.42
C VAL A 90 1.04 12.90 -22.17
N ARG A 91 1.09 12.75 -23.49
CA ARG A 91 2.30 12.99 -24.29
C ARG A 91 2.76 14.43 -24.22
N GLN A 92 1.86 15.38 -24.45
CA GLN A 92 2.19 16.80 -24.42
C GLN A 92 2.54 17.29 -23.00
N PRO A 93 1.75 17.00 -21.95
CA PRO A 93 2.13 17.31 -20.57
C PRO A 93 3.50 16.76 -20.16
N LEU A 94 3.78 15.49 -20.46
CA LEU A 94 5.04 14.83 -20.15
C LEU A 94 6.22 15.46 -20.89
N ALA A 95 6.08 15.74 -22.19
CA ALA A 95 7.14 16.39 -22.98
C ALA A 95 7.47 17.80 -22.47
N LYS A 96 6.46 18.58 -22.05
CA LYS A 96 6.67 19.91 -21.47
C LYS A 96 7.38 19.82 -20.11
N ALA A 97 7.03 18.84 -19.28
CA ALA A 97 7.68 18.61 -17.98
C ALA A 97 9.15 18.21 -18.15
N LEU A 98 9.46 17.32 -19.09
CA LEU A 98 10.85 16.94 -19.45
C LEU A 98 11.65 18.15 -19.90
N ALA A 99 11.10 18.97 -20.81
CA ALA A 99 11.75 20.19 -21.29
C ALA A 99 12.02 21.20 -20.17
N HIS A 100 11.08 21.36 -19.23
CA HIS A 100 11.25 22.25 -18.07
C HIS A 100 12.47 21.86 -17.20
N HIS A 101 12.72 20.55 -17.04
CA HIS A 101 13.85 20.02 -16.27
C HIS A 101 15.11 19.73 -17.09
N GLY A 102 15.13 20.15 -18.36
CA GLY A 102 16.29 19.94 -19.24
C GLY A 102 16.60 18.47 -19.56
N VAL A 103 15.59 17.59 -19.49
CA VAL A 103 15.74 16.17 -19.84
C VAL A 103 15.51 16.02 -21.34
N ASP A 104 16.61 15.96 -22.11
CA ASP A 104 16.57 15.87 -23.57
C ASP A 104 16.37 14.42 -24.03
N ILE A 105 15.10 14.00 -24.09
CA ILE A 105 14.72 12.68 -24.57
C ILE A 105 13.31 12.71 -25.17
N ALA A 106 13.13 12.04 -26.30
CA ALA A 106 11.83 11.94 -26.94
C ALA A 106 10.94 10.94 -26.19
N VAL A 107 9.68 11.31 -25.95
CA VAL A 107 8.66 10.40 -25.40
C VAL A 107 8.39 9.28 -26.42
N PRO A 108 8.63 7.99 -26.07
CA PRO A 108 8.40 6.84 -26.94
C PRO A 108 7.02 6.84 -27.59
N ALA A 109 6.93 6.36 -28.84
CA ALA A 109 5.66 6.29 -29.56
C ALA A 109 4.63 5.33 -28.91
N SER A 110 5.11 4.36 -28.14
CA SER A 110 4.29 3.40 -27.37
C SER A 110 3.61 4.02 -26.14
N ILE A 111 4.00 5.23 -25.73
CA ILE A 111 3.30 6.01 -24.70
C ILE A 111 2.23 6.86 -25.39
N THR A 112 0.99 6.44 -25.30
CA THR A 112 -0.18 7.07 -25.95
C THR A 112 -0.93 8.01 -25.01
N ASP A 113 -1.86 8.81 -25.54
CA ASP A 113 -2.78 9.62 -24.74
C ASP A 113 -3.96 8.76 -24.23
N THR A 114 -3.63 7.73 -23.46
CA THR A 114 -4.58 6.77 -22.86
C THR A 114 -4.17 6.39 -21.43
N LEU A 115 -5.04 5.69 -20.69
CA LEU A 115 -4.74 5.14 -19.37
C LEU A 115 -3.47 4.28 -19.35
N LYS A 116 -3.36 3.34 -20.29
CA LYS A 116 -2.16 2.52 -20.43
C LYS A 116 -0.94 3.36 -20.81
N GLY A 117 -1.14 4.38 -21.66
CA GLY A 117 -0.08 5.33 -22.00
C GLY A 117 0.40 6.16 -20.81
N TYR A 118 -0.49 6.59 -19.91
CA TYR A 118 -0.16 7.32 -18.69
C TYR A 118 0.73 6.47 -17.77
N ILE A 119 0.31 5.24 -17.50
CA ILE A 119 1.02 4.29 -16.64
C ILE A 119 2.41 3.99 -17.22
N LYS A 120 2.49 3.73 -18.53
CA LYS A 120 3.77 3.57 -19.23
C LYS A 120 4.62 4.83 -19.14
N GLY A 121 4.02 6.01 -19.30
CA GLY A 121 4.70 7.30 -19.19
C GLY A 121 5.38 7.48 -17.83
N VAL A 122 4.67 7.18 -16.73
CA VAL A 122 5.21 7.24 -15.37
C VAL A 122 6.36 6.24 -15.19
N ASN A 123 6.19 4.98 -15.60
CA ASN A 123 7.22 3.95 -15.46
C ASN A 123 8.49 4.31 -16.25
N TRP A 124 8.34 4.69 -17.51
CA TRP A 124 9.44 5.09 -18.37
C TRP A 124 10.16 6.33 -17.83
N LEU A 125 9.41 7.33 -17.34
CA LEU A 125 9.97 8.54 -16.73
C LEU A 125 10.92 8.22 -15.58
N VAL A 126 10.53 7.30 -14.69
CA VAL A 126 11.38 6.86 -13.58
C VAL A 126 12.67 6.24 -14.09
N ARG A 127 12.59 5.30 -15.04
CA ARG A 127 13.78 4.61 -15.56
C ARG A 127 14.73 5.50 -16.35
N VAL A 128 14.22 6.58 -16.94
CA VAL A 128 15.03 7.55 -17.68
C VAL A 128 15.69 8.57 -16.77
N VAL A 129 14.96 9.08 -15.78
CA VAL A 129 15.45 10.19 -14.92
C VAL A 129 16.24 9.66 -13.72
N ALA A 130 15.82 8.53 -13.15
CA ALA A 130 16.43 7.92 -11.98
C ALA A 130 16.47 6.39 -12.12
N PRO A 131 17.29 5.83 -13.03
CA PRO A 131 17.33 4.39 -13.29
C PRO A 131 17.63 3.52 -12.06
N ASP A 132 18.25 4.09 -11.03
CA ASP A 132 18.70 3.36 -9.84
C ASP A 132 17.68 3.35 -8.69
N VAL A 133 16.54 4.02 -8.82
CA VAL A 133 15.48 3.95 -7.79
C VAL A 133 14.58 2.73 -8.01
N VAL A 134 13.96 2.26 -6.92
CA VAL A 134 12.90 1.25 -7.00
C VAL A 134 11.53 1.92 -7.14
N LEU A 135 10.64 1.31 -7.91
CA LEU A 135 9.31 1.82 -8.25
C LEU A 135 8.22 0.82 -7.85
N GLY A 136 7.27 1.26 -7.05
CA GLY A 136 6.04 0.55 -6.76
C GLY A 136 4.82 1.34 -7.23
N TRP A 137 3.79 0.63 -7.70
CA TRP A 137 2.44 1.18 -7.81
C TRP A 137 1.62 0.78 -6.61
N GLN A 138 0.44 1.37 -6.46
CA GLN A 138 -0.42 1.10 -5.33
C GLN A 138 -1.85 0.73 -5.74
N VAL A 139 -2.43 -0.18 -4.97
CA VAL A 139 -3.85 -0.57 -5.00
C VAL A 139 -4.43 -0.62 -3.60
N ASN A 140 -5.72 -0.36 -3.48
CA ASN A 140 -6.44 -0.43 -2.21
C ASN A 140 -7.21 -1.74 -2.07
N LEU A 141 -7.51 -2.16 -0.84
CA LEU A 141 -8.41 -3.30 -0.58
C LEU A 141 -9.82 -3.10 -1.17
N TRP A 142 -10.23 -1.85 -1.40
CA TRP A 142 -11.54 -1.50 -1.97
C TRP A 142 -11.54 -1.33 -3.49
N SER A 143 -10.49 -1.73 -4.20
CA SER A 143 -10.38 -1.58 -5.67
C SER A 143 -11.46 -2.37 -6.44
N VAL A 144 -11.98 -3.46 -5.85
CA VAL A 144 -13.00 -4.34 -6.45
C VAL A 144 -14.42 -4.02 -5.95
N GLY A 145 -14.71 -2.73 -5.72
CA GLY A 145 -16.01 -2.21 -5.29
C GLY A 145 -16.02 -1.75 -3.83
N GLY A 146 -15.46 -2.54 -2.92
CA GLY A 146 -15.38 -2.23 -1.49
C GLY A 146 -14.46 -3.20 -0.74
N SER A 147 -14.28 -2.96 0.56
CA SER A 147 -13.41 -3.76 1.45
C SER A 147 -14.19 -4.66 2.41
N GLN A 148 -15.52 -4.73 2.29
CA GLN A 148 -16.40 -5.55 3.14
C GLN A 148 -16.05 -7.04 3.10
N TRP A 149 -15.44 -7.49 2.00
CA TRP A 149 -14.98 -8.85 1.81
C TRP A 149 -13.93 -9.25 2.86
N VAL A 150 -13.27 -8.30 3.53
CA VAL A 150 -12.31 -8.59 4.60
C VAL A 150 -13.02 -9.21 5.81
N TYR A 151 -14.28 -8.87 6.09
CA TYR A 151 -15.02 -9.34 7.26
C TYR A 151 -15.76 -10.66 7.02
N ASN A 152 -16.21 -10.89 5.79
CA ASN A 152 -16.86 -12.11 5.30
C ASN A 152 -16.87 -12.05 3.77
N ASP A 153 -17.05 -13.18 3.08
CA ASP A 153 -17.30 -13.14 1.64
C ASP A 153 -18.51 -12.24 1.33
N PHE A 154 -18.35 -11.29 0.41
CA PHE A 154 -19.32 -10.20 0.20
C PHE A 154 -19.70 -10.07 -1.26
N THR A 155 -21.00 -9.98 -1.53
CA THR A 155 -21.51 -9.77 -2.89
C THR A 155 -21.68 -8.29 -3.21
N TYR A 156 -20.95 -7.82 -4.21
CA TYR A 156 -21.13 -6.49 -4.81
C TYR A 156 -21.91 -6.63 -6.12
N ASP A 157 -22.74 -5.65 -6.43
CA ASP A 157 -23.55 -5.66 -7.66
C ASP A 157 -22.76 -5.21 -8.91
N ASP A 158 -21.69 -4.44 -8.73
CA ASP A 158 -20.97 -3.74 -9.80
C ASP A 158 -19.43 -3.89 -9.67
N VAL A 159 -18.90 -5.07 -9.98
CA VAL A 159 -17.45 -5.36 -9.97
C VAL A 159 -16.92 -5.46 -11.39
N PHE A 160 -15.88 -4.69 -11.71
CA PHE A 160 -15.20 -4.73 -13.00
C PHE A 160 -14.36 -6.00 -13.16
N ASP A 161 -14.57 -6.71 -14.28
CA ASP A 161 -13.78 -7.87 -14.68
C ASP A 161 -12.89 -7.52 -15.88
N ALA A 162 -11.58 -7.57 -15.66
CA ALA A 162 -10.58 -7.27 -16.68
C ALA A 162 -10.59 -8.30 -17.84
N VAL A 163 -11.13 -9.51 -17.64
CA VAL A 163 -11.14 -10.58 -18.66
C VAL A 163 -12.10 -10.26 -19.80
N ASP A 164 -13.28 -9.73 -19.49
CA ASP A 164 -14.29 -9.38 -20.49
C ASP A 164 -14.57 -7.87 -20.60
N GLY A 165 -13.97 -7.06 -19.73
CA GLY A 165 -14.11 -5.60 -19.73
C GLY A 165 -15.48 -5.10 -19.28
N THR A 166 -16.24 -5.92 -18.55
CA THR A 166 -17.59 -5.57 -18.10
C THR A 166 -17.70 -5.57 -16.58
N LYS A 167 -18.68 -4.82 -16.06
CA LYS A 167 -19.03 -4.87 -14.66
C LYS A 167 -20.18 -5.84 -14.40
N LYS A 168 -20.09 -6.59 -13.30
CA LYS A 168 -21.08 -7.61 -12.95
C LYS A 168 -21.14 -7.87 -11.45
N LYS A 169 -22.24 -8.49 -11.05
CA LYS A 169 -22.46 -8.96 -9.68
C LYS A 169 -21.49 -10.10 -9.35
N MET A 170 -20.71 -9.96 -8.28
CA MET A 170 -19.75 -10.96 -7.84
C MET A 170 -19.70 -11.09 -6.32
N THR A 171 -19.59 -12.32 -5.82
CA THR A 171 -19.21 -12.58 -4.43
C THR A 171 -17.70 -12.62 -4.33
N ILE A 172 -17.16 -11.66 -3.60
CA ILE A 172 -15.73 -11.42 -3.45
C ILE A 172 -15.24 -11.99 -2.13
N ASN A 173 -14.14 -12.72 -2.23
CA ASN A 173 -13.31 -13.19 -1.12
C ASN A 173 -11.86 -12.71 -1.35
N PRO A 174 -10.92 -12.91 -0.41
CA PRO A 174 -9.56 -12.38 -0.53
C PRO A 174 -8.84 -12.82 -1.81
N THR A 175 -8.97 -14.09 -2.17
CA THR A 175 -8.34 -14.65 -3.37
C THR A 175 -8.87 -14.01 -4.64
N LEU A 176 -10.20 -13.87 -4.77
CA LEU A 176 -10.81 -13.26 -5.95
C LEU A 176 -10.53 -11.74 -6.00
N ALA A 177 -10.54 -11.05 -4.86
CA ALA A 177 -10.15 -9.64 -4.79
C ALA A 177 -8.71 -9.43 -5.29
N GLY A 178 -7.76 -10.25 -4.81
CA GLY A 178 -6.36 -10.19 -5.22
C GLY A 178 -6.19 -10.50 -6.71
N LYS A 179 -6.90 -11.52 -7.21
CA LYS A 179 -6.92 -11.89 -8.63
C LYS A 179 -7.41 -10.75 -9.53
N LEU A 180 -8.60 -10.21 -9.27
CA LEU A 180 -9.21 -9.17 -10.12
C LEU A 180 -8.36 -7.89 -10.11
N THR A 181 -7.79 -7.54 -8.97
CA THR A 181 -6.87 -6.40 -8.83
C THR A 181 -5.58 -6.63 -9.64
N ALA A 182 -5.00 -7.84 -9.58
CA ALA A 182 -3.82 -8.21 -10.35
C ALA A 182 -4.09 -8.16 -11.87
N GLU A 183 -5.19 -8.76 -12.31
CA GLU A 183 -5.58 -8.79 -13.72
C GLU A 183 -5.80 -7.38 -14.27
N TYR A 184 -6.42 -6.49 -13.49
CA TYR A 184 -6.55 -5.09 -13.87
C TYR A 184 -5.19 -4.39 -14.00
N ALA A 185 -4.31 -4.50 -13.00
CA ALA A 185 -2.98 -3.89 -13.04
C ALA A 185 -2.14 -4.38 -14.24
N LEU A 186 -2.23 -5.67 -14.59
CA LEU A 186 -1.59 -6.22 -15.78
C LEU A 186 -2.22 -5.68 -17.08
N LEU A 187 -3.55 -5.63 -17.15
CA LEU A 187 -4.29 -5.13 -18.32
C LEU A 187 -3.87 -3.70 -18.68
N VAL A 188 -3.75 -2.82 -17.67
CA VAL A 188 -3.38 -1.41 -17.85
C VAL A 188 -1.86 -1.17 -17.94
N GLY A 189 -1.04 -2.23 -17.86
CA GLY A 189 0.38 -2.18 -18.20
C GLY A 189 1.33 -1.75 -17.09
N VAL A 190 0.97 -1.93 -15.81
CA VAL A 190 1.81 -1.53 -14.65
C VAL A 190 3.20 -2.18 -14.69
N PHE A 191 3.29 -3.41 -15.15
CA PHE A 191 4.53 -4.21 -15.19
C PHE A 191 5.09 -4.40 -16.60
N GLU A 192 4.57 -3.67 -17.60
CA GLU A 192 5.06 -3.80 -18.98
C GLU A 192 6.36 -3.03 -19.19
N ASP A 193 7.29 -3.67 -19.90
CA ASP A 193 8.52 -3.06 -20.38
C ASP A 193 8.25 -2.13 -21.57
N ILE A 194 9.06 -1.08 -21.70
CA ILE A 194 8.90 -0.02 -22.69
C ILE A 194 10.21 0.14 -23.45
N GLU A 195 10.20 -0.22 -24.72
CA GLU A 195 11.32 0.05 -25.63
C GLU A 195 11.41 1.56 -25.93
N TYR A 196 12.63 2.09 -25.88
CA TYR A 196 12.89 3.49 -26.21
C TYR A 196 14.29 3.69 -26.77
N THR A 197 14.51 4.86 -27.35
CA THR A 197 15.84 5.30 -27.81
C THR A 197 16.35 6.37 -26.85
N THR A 198 17.54 6.15 -26.30
CA THR A 198 18.23 7.14 -25.45
C THR A 198 18.59 8.39 -26.23
N ALA A 199 18.94 9.48 -25.52
CA ALA A 199 19.39 10.73 -26.14
C ALA A 199 20.57 10.55 -27.13
N ASN A 200 21.42 9.54 -26.91
CA ASN A 200 22.57 9.24 -27.76
C ASN A 200 22.24 8.28 -28.92
N GLY A 201 20.97 7.98 -29.17
CA GLY A 201 20.54 7.11 -30.27
C GLY A 201 20.65 5.60 -29.98
N VAL A 202 20.94 5.20 -28.74
CA VAL A 202 21.05 3.78 -28.36
C VAL A 202 19.68 3.24 -27.95
N ALA A 203 19.31 2.07 -28.49
CA ALA A 203 18.11 1.35 -28.09
C ALA A 203 18.23 0.83 -26.64
N ALA A 204 17.17 1.00 -25.85
CA ALA A 204 17.11 0.63 -24.44
C ALA A 204 15.70 0.16 -24.06
N VAL A 205 15.58 -0.46 -22.88
CA VAL A 205 14.31 -0.92 -22.32
C VAL A 205 14.14 -0.30 -20.94
N ALA A 206 13.05 0.43 -20.75
CA ALA A 206 12.61 0.87 -19.43
C ALA A 206 11.74 -0.24 -18.84
N LYS A 207 12.18 -0.81 -17.72
CA LYS A 207 11.41 -1.81 -16.98
C LYS A 207 10.16 -1.21 -16.36
N GLY A 208 9.09 -2.01 -16.30
CA GLY A 208 7.88 -1.69 -15.54
C GLY A 208 8.14 -1.52 -14.04
N ALA A 209 7.07 -1.48 -13.24
CA ALA A 209 7.20 -1.40 -11.78
C ALA A 209 7.94 -2.62 -11.18
N ASP A 210 8.59 -2.42 -10.04
CA ASP A 210 9.32 -3.46 -9.31
C ASP A 210 8.43 -4.23 -8.33
N PHE A 211 7.36 -3.61 -7.83
CA PHE A 211 6.43 -4.22 -6.88
C PHE A 211 5.05 -3.54 -6.88
N MET A 212 4.10 -4.16 -6.18
CA MET A 212 2.78 -3.57 -5.90
C MET A 212 2.61 -3.32 -4.40
N ALA A 213 2.19 -2.11 -4.02
CA ALA A 213 1.82 -1.75 -2.66
C ALA A 213 0.32 -1.97 -2.44
N ALA A 214 -0.07 -2.59 -1.33
CA ALA A 214 -1.45 -2.88 -0.99
C ALA A 214 -1.89 -2.07 0.24
N ASP A 215 -2.78 -1.10 0.07
CA ASP A 215 -3.26 -0.22 1.14
C ASP A 215 -4.53 -0.76 1.79
N ARG A 216 -4.47 -0.84 3.12
CA ARG A 216 -5.55 -1.29 4.00
C ARG A 216 -6.47 -0.17 4.49
N TYR A 217 -6.11 1.10 4.29
CA TYR A 217 -6.59 2.29 5.00
C TYR A 217 -5.82 2.53 6.32
N GLU A 218 -5.05 3.61 6.35
CA GLU A 218 -4.22 4.00 7.49
C GLU A 218 -5.04 4.49 8.70
N ALA A 219 -5.40 3.55 9.57
CA ALA A 219 -5.98 3.84 10.87
C ALA A 219 -5.66 2.71 11.86
N ASP A 220 -5.33 3.08 13.09
CA ASP A 220 -5.27 2.12 14.20
C ASP A 220 -6.69 1.69 14.56
N ASP A 221 -6.92 0.38 14.69
CA ASP A 221 -8.26 -0.23 14.72
C ASP A 221 -9.18 0.38 15.78
N PHE A 222 -8.65 0.73 16.95
CA PHE A 222 -9.47 1.20 18.08
C PHE A 222 -9.36 2.71 18.28
N THR A 223 -9.41 3.43 17.15
CA THR A 223 -9.51 4.89 17.09
C THR A 223 -10.77 5.31 16.34
N ALA A 224 -11.27 6.52 16.60
CA ALA A 224 -12.46 7.05 15.94
C ALA A 224 -12.36 7.05 14.42
N ARG A 225 -11.14 7.15 13.88
CA ARG A 225 -10.90 7.06 12.43
C ARG A 225 -11.22 5.66 11.89
N ALA A 226 -10.90 4.61 12.62
CA ALA A 226 -11.15 3.23 12.20
C ALA A 226 -12.61 2.79 12.46
N TYR A 227 -13.08 2.85 13.72
CA TYR A 227 -14.38 2.27 14.07
C TYR A 227 -15.58 3.05 13.51
N LYS A 228 -15.43 4.33 13.19
CA LYS A 228 -16.48 5.09 12.50
C LYS A 228 -16.55 4.80 11.01
N ASN A 229 -15.46 4.31 10.41
CA ASN A 229 -15.38 4.02 8.98
C ASN A 229 -15.45 2.52 8.64
N GLY A 230 -15.55 1.64 9.64
CA GLY A 230 -15.67 0.21 9.39
C GLY A 230 -14.32 -0.48 9.14
N TYR A 231 -13.27 -0.11 9.88
CA TYR A 231 -11.89 -0.62 9.70
C TYR A 231 -11.26 -1.11 11.03
N CYS A 232 -11.98 -1.94 11.80
CA CYS A 232 -11.46 -2.58 13.00
C CYS A 232 -11.21 -4.06 12.75
N TYR A 233 -9.96 -4.53 12.87
CA TYR A 233 -9.61 -5.91 12.54
C TYR A 233 -9.30 -6.73 13.80
N SER A 234 -9.72 -7.99 13.80
CA SER A 234 -9.15 -9.07 14.61
C SER A 234 -8.12 -9.85 13.77
N PRO A 235 -7.47 -10.90 14.30
CA PRO A 235 -6.60 -11.76 13.50
C PRO A 235 -7.27 -12.34 12.26
N PHE A 236 -8.58 -12.58 12.29
CA PHE A 236 -9.32 -13.10 11.14
C PHE A 236 -9.29 -12.12 9.95
N GLU A 237 -9.61 -10.84 10.19
CA GLU A 237 -9.58 -9.81 9.14
C GLU A 237 -8.15 -9.53 8.65
N TRP A 238 -7.16 -9.62 9.53
CA TRP A 238 -5.75 -9.52 9.14
C TRP A 238 -5.32 -10.69 8.26
N ASP A 239 -5.63 -11.94 8.65
CA ASP A 239 -5.35 -13.13 7.85
C ASP A 239 -5.93 -12.98 6.43
N ARG A 240 -7.19 -12.52 6.32
CA ARG A 240 -7.85 -12.25 5.03
C ARG A 240 -7.17 -11.13 4.24
N THR A 241 -6.67 -10.09 4.90
CA THR A 241 -5.91 -9.01 4.25
C THR A 241 -4.59 -9.53 3.65
N PHE A 242 -3.88 -10.39 4.38
CA PHE A 242 -2.64 -10.98 3.89
C PHE A 242 -2.86 -12.11 2.88
N ASP A 243 -4.01 -12.80 2.91
CA ASP A 243 -4.45 -13.73 1.85
C ASP A 243 -4.72 -12.98 0.54
N PHE A 244 -5.31 -11.78 0.60
CA PHE A 244 -5.44 -10.89 -0.56
C PHE A 244 -4.06 -10.52 -1.12
N CYS A 245 -3.10 -10.14 -0.26
CA CYS A 245 -1.75 -9.80 -0.69
C CYS A 245 -1.05 -11.01 -1.34
N ALA A 246 -1.24 -12.21 -0.79
CA ALA A 246 -0.72 -13.45 -1.35
C ALA A 246 -1.29 -13.74 -2.74
N ALA A 247 -2.61 -13.63 -2.89
CA ALA A 247 -3.28 -13.81 -4.18
C ALA A 247 -2.83 -12.75 -5.19
N LEU A 248 -2.79 -11.48 -4.79
CA LEU A 248 -2.30 -10.37 -5.61
C LEU A 248 -0.89 -10.66 -6.14
N SER A 249 0.04 -11.05 -5.26
CA SER A 249 1.42 -11.40 -5.66
C SER A 249 1.44 -12.59 -6.61
N CYS A 250 0.68 -13.64 -6.31
CA CYS A 250 0.61 -14.87 -7.10
C CYS A 250 0.16 -14.58 -8.55
N TYR A 251 -0.92 -13.80 -8.72
CA TYR A 251 -1.47 -13.49 -10.04
C TYR A 251 -0.65 -12.43 -10.79
N LEU A 252 -0.06 -11.45 -10.09
CA LEU A 252 0.88 -10.50 -10.71
C LEU A 252 2.18 -11.17 -11.14
N ARG A 253 2.60 -12.23 -10.42
CA ARG A 253 3.97 -12.76 -10.42
C ARG A 253 5.00 -11.68 -10.08
N GLN A 254 4.64 -10.82 -9.12
CA GLN A 254 5.46 -9.71 -8.66
C GLN A 254 5.42 -9.63 -7.14
N PRO A 255 6.48 -9.09 -6.48
CA PRO A 255 6.48 -8.87 -5.05
C PRO A 255 5.38 -7.87 -4.63
N VAL A 256 4.82 -8.09 -3.44
CA VAL A 256 3.82 -7.21 -2.84
C VAL A 256 4.34 -6.62 -1.53
N LEU A 257 4.00 -5.36 -1.29
CA LEU A 257 4.29 -4.61 -0.07
C LEU A 257 2.96 -4.20 0.59
N PRO A 258 2.51 -4.87 1.66
CA PRO A 258 1.43 -4.37 2.50
C PRO A 258 1.81 -3.00 3.06
N TRP A 259 0.98 -2.00 2.75
CA TRP A 259 1.27 -0.59 2.94
C TRP A 259 0.39 0.02 4.03
N GLN A 260 1.01 0.91 4.83
CA GLN A 260 0.40 1.64 5.94
C GLN A 260 -0.23 0.76 7.02
N VAL A 261 0.41 -0.37 7.33
CA VAL A 261 -0.06 -1.28 8.37
C VAL A 261 0.18 -0.65 9.75
N PRO A 262 -0.84 -0.55 10.63
CA PRO A 262 -0.70 0.02 11.95
C PRO A 262 0.31 -0.76 12.83
N ALA A 263 1.21 -0.04 13.51
CA ALA A 263 2.07 -0.59 14.56
C ALA A 263 1.39 -0.62 15.95
N SER A 264 0.13 -0.21 16.04
CA SER A 264 -0.63 -0.27 17.29
C SER A 264 -0.80 -1.70 17.77
N ARG A 265 -1.04 -1.86 19.06
CA ARG A 265 -1.23 -3.16 19.69
C ARG A 265 -2.43 -3.13 20.61
N LEU A 266 -2.76 -4.29 21.13
CA LEU A 266 -3.69 -4.44 22.23
C LEU A 266 -2.98 -4.16 23.56
N ALA A 267 -3.75 -3.78 24.58
CA ALA A 267 -3.32 -3.81 25.97
C ALA A 267 -3.80 -5.11 26.62
N THR A 268 -2.94 -5.76 27.39
CA THR A 268 -3.37 -6.87 28.27
C THR A 268 -4.24 -6.35 29.41
N VAL A 269 -5.01 -7.23 30.07
CA VAL A 269 -5.79 -6.89 31.27
C VAL A 269 -4.99 -6.23 32.39
N SER A 270 -3.67 -6.46 32.45
CA SER A 270 -2.79 -5.92 33.48
C SER A 270 -2.30 -4.50 33.17
N GLU A 271 -2.45 -4.05 31.92
CA GLU A 271 -1.91 -2.78 31.46
C GLU A 271 -2.94 -1.66 31.60
N PRO A 272 -2.54 -0.48 32.09
CA PRO A 272 -3.43 0.67 32.12
C PRO A 272 -3.68 1.18 30.70
N VAL A 273 -4.95 1.36 30.35
CA VAL A 273 -5.38 1.99 29.11
C VAL A 273 -5.63 3.48 29.39
N GLY A 274 -4.87 4.34 28.72
CA GLY A 274 -5.06 5.79 28.79
C GLY A 274 -6.20 6.25 27.88
N ALA A 275 -6.31 7.57 27.66
CA ALA A 275 -7.26 8.13 26.70
C ALA A 275 -7.12 7.45 25.32
N LEU A 276 -8.18 6.75 24.88
CA LEU A 276 -8.15 5.83 23.76
C LEU A 276 -7.61 6.46 22.47
N GLU A 277 -8.12 7.65 22.14
CA GLU A 277 -7.75 8.40 20.94
C GLU A 277 -6.31 8.95 20.97
N GLU A 278 -5.72 9.13 22.16
CA GLU A 278 -4.34 9.63 22.28
C GLU A 278 -3.29 8.50 22.30
N LYS A 279 -3.74 7.28 22.58
CA LYS A 279 -2.87 6.12 22.76
C LYS A 279 -2.83 5.19 21.55
N PHE A 280 -3.74 5.38 20.59
CA PHE A 280 -3.74 4.71 19.30
C PHE A 280 -3.63 3.18 19.44
N TRP A 281 -4.64 2.59 20.09
CA TRP A 281 -4.73 1.15 20.26
C TRP A 281 -5.28 0.48 19.01
N GLY A 282 -4.94 -0.78 18.81
CA GLY A 282 -5.39 -1.54 17.65
C GLY A 282 -4.80 -2.95 17.65
N THR A 283 -4.87 -3.66 16.53
CA THR A 283 -4.44 -5.06 16.49
C THR A 283 -3.28 -5.32 15.54
N GLY A 284 -2.96 -4.41 14.62
CA GLY A 284 -1.95 -4.63 13.57
C GLY A 284 -0.57 -5.07 14.09
N GLY A 285 -0.02 -4.36 15.07
CA GLY A 285 1.25 -4.71 15.71
C GLY A 285 1.18 -6.01 16.53
N SER A 286 0.08 -6.24 17.27
CA SER A 286 -0.15 -7.52 17.96
C SER A 286 -0.18 -8.69 16.97
N TYR A 287 -0.86 -8.51 15.84
CA TYR A 287 -0.97 -9.50 14.77
C TYR A 287 0.39 -9.78 14.15
N LEU A 288 1.10 -8.73 13.70
CA LEU A 288 2.39 -8.88 13.03
C LEU A 288 3.42 -9.57 13.95
N MET A 289 3.60 -9.06 15.16
CA MET A 289 4.73 -9.44 16.03
C MET A 289 4.41 -10.51 17.06
N GLY A 290 3.16 -10.97 17.13
CA GLY A 290 2.70 -11.91 18.15
C GLY A 290 2.56 -11.25 19.53
N HIS A 291 1.57 -11.73 20.28
CA HIS A 291 1.16 -11.26 21.58
C HIS A 291 0.71 -12.44 22.46
N ALA A 292 1.65 -13.33 22.79
CA ALA A 292 1.43 -14.54 23.58
C ALA A 292 0.74 -14.32 24.93
N GLU A 293 0.90 -13.14 25.54
CA GLU A 293 0.21 -12.77 26.78
C GLU A 293 -1.30 -12.65 26.62
N ILE A 294 -1.78 -12.38 25.40
CA ILE A 294 -3.22 -12.40 25.04
C ILE A 294 -3.59 -13.77 24.47
N GLY A 295 -2.73 -14.33 23.61
CA GLY A 295 -2.98 -15.61 22.94
C GLY A 295 -4.30 -15.61 22.17
N SER A 296 -5.20 -16.50 22.53
CA SER A 296 -6.56 -16.64 21.97
C SER A 296 -7.68 -16.30 22.97
N ALA A 297 -7.35 -15.69 24.12
CA ALA A 297 -8.31 -15.41 25.18
C ALA A 297 -8.78 -13.95 25.14
N VAL A 298 -10.05 -13.71 24.81
CA VAL A 298 -10.59 -12.33 24.77
C VAL A 298 -10.53 -11.68 26.16
N GLU A 299 -10.65 -12.48 27.22
CA GLU A 299 -10.56 -12.06 28.61
C GLU A 299 -9.15 -11.63 29.03
N ALA A 300 -8.12 -11.90 28.23
CA ALA A 300 -6.77 -11.40 28.45
C ALA A 300 -6.56 -9.97 27.90
N ILE A 301 -7.53 -9.44 27.15
CA ILE A 301 -7.53 -8.07 26.61
C ILE A 301 -8.12 -7.12 27.65
N ASN A 302 -7.55 -5.91 27.78
CA ASN A 302 -8.07 -4.88 28.67
C ASN A 302 -9.54 -4.51 28.35
N ALA A 303 -10.38 -4.43 29.39
CA ALA A 303 -11.81 -4.16 29.28
C ALA A 303 -12.13 -2.81 28.62
N ASP A 304 -11.35 -1.76 28.88
CA ASP A 304 -11.55 -0.43 28.29
C ASP A 304 -11.42 -0.46 26.76
N LEU A 305 -10.61 -1.38 26.21
CA LEU A 305 -10.55 -1.61 24.77
C LEU A 305 -11.76 -2.42 24.31
N LEU A 306 -12.14 -3.46 25.05
CA LEU A 306 -13.25 -4.34 24.67
C LEU A 306 -14.61 -3.66 24.66
N ASP A 307 -14.76 -2.59 25.43
CA ASP A 307 -16.02 -1.86 25.62
C ASP A 307 -16.14 -0.62 24.72
N ILE A 308 -15.21 -0.43 23.76
CA ILE A 308 -15.30 0.64 22.75
C ILE A 308 -16.53 0.41 21.88
N GLU A 309 -17.43 1.40 21.86
CA GLU A 309 -18.62 1.34 21.02
C GLU A 309 -18.29 1.65 19.56
N PHE A 310 -18.69 0.73 18.69
CA PHE A 310 -18.68 0.90 17.24
C PHE A 310 -20.01 1.50 16.75
N LEU A 311 -20.00 2.10 15.56
CA LEU A 311 -21.24 2.60 14.97
C LEU A 311 -22.12 1.44 14.47
N ASP A 312 -23.43 1.51 14.77
CA ASP A 312 -24.42 0.49 14.39
C ASP A 312 -24.43 0.18 12.88
N VAL A 313 -24.11 1.15 12.04
CA VAL A 313 -24.04 0.97 10.57
C VAL A 313 -23.03 -0.10 10.16
N HIS A 314 -22.03 -0.38 10.99
CA HIS A 314 -21.00 -1.38 10.74
C HIS A 314 -21.18 -2.67 11.54
N ALA A 315 -22.24 -2.79 12.36
CA ALA A 315 -22.41 -3.91 13.28
C ALA A 315 -22.48 -5.29 12.58
N SER A 316 -23.01 -5.33 11.35
CA SER A 316 -23.02 -6.56 10.54
C SER A 316 -21.60 -7.04 10.17
N MET A 317 -20.64 -6.12 10.02
CA MET A 317 -19.27 -6.40 9.63
C MET A 317 -18.32 -6.58 10.81
N MET A 318 -18.48 -5.78 11.87
CA MET A 318 -17.50 -5.73 12.97
C MET A 318 -18.09 -6.09 14.34
N GLY A 319 -19.39 -6.30 14.44
CA GLY A 319 -20.08 -6.26 15.73
C GLY A 319 -20.19 -4.84 16.29
N LYS A 320 -20.69 -4.71 17.52
CA LYS A 320 -20.93 -3.41 18.18
C LYS A 320 -19.75 -2.91 19.01
N ASN A 321 -18.76 -3.76 19.25
CA ASN A 321 -17.56 -3.44 20.02
C ASN A 321 -16.47 -4.49 19.71
N PRO A 322 -15.23 -4.31 20.19
CA PRO A 322 -14.18 -5.29 19.98
C PRO A 322 -14.49 -6.68 20.56
N ARG A 323 -15.25 -6.79 21.67
CA ARG A 323 -15.64 -8.09 22.21
C ARG A 323 -16.44 -8.91 21.20
N GLU A 324 -17.45 -8.29 20.58
CA GLU A 324 -18.22 -8.94 19.52
C GLU A 324 -17.35 -9.22 18.30
N LEU A 325 -16.46 -8.30 17.91
CA LEU A 325 -15.50 -8.51 16.80
C LEU A 325 -14.70 -9.81 16.98
N PHE A 326 -14.07 -9.98 18.16
CA PHE A 326 -13.28 -11.17 18.49
C PHE A 326 -14.11 -12.45 18.66
N GLN A 327 -15.42 -12.37 18.88
CA GLN A 327 -16.28 -13.55 19.03
C GLN A 327 -16.83 -14.08 17.71
N ARG A 328 -16.63 -13.36 16.59
CA ARG A 328 -17.15 -13.76 15.28
C ARG A 328 -16.45 -14.97 14.69
N HIS A 329 -15.16 -15.13 14.98
CA HIS A 329 -14.29 -16.14 14.38
C HIS A 329 -13.31 -16.68 15.41
N GLU A 330 -12.72 -17.85 15.14
CA GLU A 330 -11.57 -18.34 15.91
C GLU A 330 -10.34 -17.51 15.57
N TRP A 331 -9.49 -17.23 16.57
CA TRP A 331 -8.29 -16.41 16.40
C TRP A 331 -7.22 -16.75 17.43
N ASP A 332 -5.97 -16.38 17.12
CA ASP A 332 -4.83 -16.51 18.01
C ASP A 332 -3.76 -15.46 17.66
N PHE A 333 -3.28 -14.73 18.68
CA PHE A 333 -2.14 -13.82 18.59
C PHE A 333 -0.82 -14.44 19.07
N THR A 334 -0.78 -15.68 19.54
CA THR A 334 0.38 -16.24 20.26
C THR A 334 1.68 -16.07 19.47
N GLU A 335 1.67 -16.51 18.23
CA GLU A 335 2.83 -16.48 17.35
C GLU A 335 2.80 -15.24 16.43
N PRO A 336 3.97 -14.71 16.05
CA PRO A 336 4.05 -13.69 15.01
C PRO A 336 3.48 -14.22 13.69
N LYS A 337 2.83 -13.35 12.92
CA LYS A 337 2.19 -13.74 11.65
C LYS A 337 3.09 -13.62 10.44
N TYR A 338 4.20 -12.88 10.54
CA TYR A 338 5.12 -12.67 9.41
C TYR A 338 5.89 -13.92 8.95
N VAL A 339 5.69 -15.08 9.59
CA VAL A 339 6.50 -16.30 9.37
C VAL A 339 6.44 -16.83 7.96
N ASP A 340 5.30 -16.73 7.30
CA ASP A 340 5.06 -17.25 5.96
C ASP A 340 4.98 -16.16 4.89
N PHE A 341 5.14 -14.88 5.26
CA PHE A 341 5.04 -13.72 4.36
C PHE A 341 5.92 -13.84 3.11
N PRO A 342 7.17 -14.31 3.21
CA PRO A 342 7.98 -14.49 2.00
C PRO A 342 7.39 -15.48 1.00
N SER A 343 6.80 -16.58 1.48
CA SER A 343 6.15 -17.58 0.62
C SER A 343 4.87 -17.05 -0.04
N ARG A 344 4.27 -16.01 0.56
CA ARG A 344 3.13 -15.24 0.05
C ARG A 344 3.56 -14.12 -0.92
N GLY A 345 4.85 -14.01 -1.23
CA GLY A 345 5.38 -12.95 -2.10
C GLY A 345 5.42 -11.56 -1.43
N ILE A 346 5.28 -11.51 -0.10
CA ILE A 346 5.41 -10.29 0.69
C ILE A 346 6.88 -10.13 1.09
N PHE A 347 7.53 -9.12 0.52
CA PHE A 347 8.95 -8.86 0.75
C PHE A 347 9.20 -7.83 1.87
N HIS A 348 8.22 -6.99 2.17
CA HIS A 348 8.28 -5.94 3.19
C HIS A 348 6.88 -5.58 3.67
N VAL A 349 6.75 -5.22 4.95
CA VAL A 349 5.53 -4.62 5.50
C VAL A 349 5.85 -3.19 5.92
N GLN A 350 5.22 -2.22 5.26
CA GLN A 350 5.41 -0.82 5.61
C GLN A 350 4.51 -0.47 6.80
N VAL A 351 5.12 -0.44 7.98
CA VAL A 351 4.45 -0.15 9.24
C VAL A 351 4.39 1.37 9.49
N GLY A 352 3.18 1.89 9.70
CA GLY A 352 2.91 3.30 9.95
C GLY A 352 2.47 4.08 8.71
N GLY A 353 1.96 5.30 8.95
CA GLY A 353 1.43 6.21 7.94
C GLY A 353 1.25 7.62 8.48
N GLY A 354 0.56 8.48 7.74
CA GLY A 354 0.22 9.85 8.14
C GLY A 354 -0.79 9.94 9.27
N ALA A 355 -1.66 8.93 9.44
CA ALA A 355 -2.73 8.92 10.44
C ALA A 355 -2.80 7.63 11.29
N THR A 356 -1.72 6.85 11.32
CA THR A 356 -1.65 5.57 12.05
C THR A 356 -0.32 5.41 12.77
N THR A 357 -0.30 4.60 13.82
CA THR A 357 0.89 4.35 14.63
C THR A 357 2.00 3.76 13.77
N GLY A 358 3.15 4.43 13.77
CA GLY A 358 4.39 3.96 13.14
C GLY A 358 5.46 3.58 14.17
N VAL A 359 6.56 3.00 13.67
CA VAL A 359 7.72 2.61 14.51
C VAL A 359 8.45 3.84 15.07
N VAL A 360 8.49 4.92 14.29
CA VAL A 360 9.02 6.23 14.70
C VAL A 360 7.83 7.15 15.03
N SER A 361 8.01 8.00 16.04
CA SER A 361 7.01 8.99 16.48
C SER A 361 6.73 10.00 15.36
N ALA A 362 5.74 9.71 14.52
CA ALA A 362 5.19 10.65 13.55
C ALA A 362 3.82 11.19 14.00
N VAL A 363 3.03 10.37 14.71
CA VAL A 363 1.64 10.70 15.12
C VAL A 363 1.46 10.74 16.65
N ASN A 364 2.41 10.25 17.48
CA ASN A 364 2.33 10.38 18.96
C ASN A 364 3.66 10.13 19.73
N ASN A 365 3.61 10.37 21.05
CA ASN A 365 4.76 10.42 21.97
C ASN A 365 5.20 9.09 22.62
N ASN A 366 4.54 7.93 22.41
CA ASN A 366 5.02 6.67 23.05
C ASN A 366 4.39 5.33 22.62
N SER A 367 3.40 5.25 21.71
CA SER A 367 2.64 3.99 21.51
C SER A 367 3.48 2.85 20.91
N SER A 368 4.54 3.16 20.17
CA SER A 368 5.37 2.15 19.51
C SER A 368 6.58 1.66 20.30
N ARG A 369 6.70 1.92 21.61
CA ARG A 369 7.82 1.34 22.40
C ARG A 369 7.78 -0.19 22.38
N TRP A 370 6.59 -0.76 22.53
CA TRP A 370 6.39 -2.21 22.44
C TRP A 370 6.78 -2.73 21.06
N MET A 371 6.31 -2.08 19.98
CA MET A 371 6.66 -2.47 18.61
C MET A 371 8.17 -2.37 18.36
N ARG A 372 8.83 -1.29 18.81
CA ARG A 372 10.28 -1.15 18.71
C ARG A 372 11.04 -2.26 19.43
N ALA A 373 10.57 -2.68 20.61
CA ALA A 373 11.17 -3.80 21.34
C ALA A 373 11.01 -5.12 20.58
N LYS A 374 9.82 -5.38 20.01
CA LYS A 374 9.58 -6.56 19.17
C LYS A 374 10.43 -6.55 17.90
N LEU A 375 10.56 -5.41 17.23
CA LEU A 375 11.40 -5.25 16.05
C LEU A 375 12.90 -5.40 16.37
N ALA A 376 13.35 -4.91 17.53
CA ALA A 376 14.72 -5.14 17.99
C ALA A 376 14.97 -6.64 18.21
N ALA A 377 14.04 -7.35 18.86
CA ALA A 377 14.14 -8.80 19.05
C ALA A 377 14.15 -9.56 17.70
N TYR A 378 13.30 -9.16 16.75
CA TYR A 378 13.32 -9.71 15.40
C TYR A 378 14.64 -9.42 14.67
N ARG A 379 15.21 -8.23 14.83
CA ARG A 379 16.50 -7.88 14.22
C ARG A 379 17.66 -8.72 14.78
N ASP A 380 17.62 -9.01 16.08
CA ASP A 380 18.64 -9.84 16.74
C ASP A 380 18.52 -11.33 16.34
N ASN A 381 17.31 -11.77 15.97
CA ASN A 381 17.02 -13.13 15.55
C ASN A 381 16.02 -13.17 14.37
N PRO A 382 16.43 -12.75 13.16
CA PRO A 382 15.52 -12.67 12.03
C PRO A 382 15.17 -14.07 11.54
N LEU A 383 13.95 -14.21 11.03
CA LEU A 383 13.61 -15.38 10.23
C LEU A 383 14.51 -15.40 8.99
N LYS A 384 15.23 -16.50 8.83
CA LYS A 384 16.05 -16.76 7.65
C LYS A 384 15.28 -17.71 6.75
N PHE A 385 15.43 -17.55 5.45
CA PHE A 385 15.10 -18.63 4.54
C PHE A 385 16.04 -19.79 4.88
N GLU A 386 15.49 -20.96 5.17
CA GLU A 386 16.27 -22.19 5.18
C GLU A 386 16.74 -22.44 3.74
N GLU A 387 18.05 -22.66 3.56
CA GLU A 387 18.67 -22.91 2.24
C GLU A 387 18.22 -24.23 1.60
#